data_AF-A0A843LK83-F1
#
_entry.id   AF-A0A843LK83-F1
#
_cell.length_a   1.000
_cell.length_b   1.000
_cell.length_c   1.000
_cell.angle_alpha   90.00
_cell.angle_beta   90.00
_cell.angle_gamma   90.00
#
_symmetry.space_group_name_H-M   'P 1'
#
loop_
_entity.id
_entity.type
_entity.pdbx_description
1 polymer ?
#
loop_
_entity_poly.entity_id
_entity_poly.type
_entity_poly.pdbx_seq_one_letter_code
_entity_poly.pdbx_strand_id
1 'polypeptide(L)'
;MSFRLQRVRKQYLDGTHRVKSPDETLVSVSPLMEMIGVEEVKDITPSDRIGIPCFSAFRPRAARGGVRYHAGKGKDPVQAKVSAMMEAVERYSAEYRMD
;
A
#
# COMPACT_ATOMS: atom_id res chain seq x y z
N MET A 1 18.02 1.95 19.09
CA MET A 1 18.06 2.01 17.62
C MET A 1 18.16 3.48 17.21
N SER A 2 19.21 3.91 16.51
CA SER A 2 19.34 5.30 16.05
C SER A 2 18.90 5.40 14.59
N PHE A 3 17.84 6.17 14.31
CA PHE A 3 17.44 6.49 12.95
C PHE A 3 18.11 7.80 12.52
N ARG A 4 18.78 7.79 11.36
CA ARG A 4 19.31 9.01 10.73
C ARG A 4 18.45 9.33 9.51
N LEU A 5 17.75 10.45 9.56
CA LEU A 5 17.03 10.96 8.41
C LEU A 5 18.03 11.49 7.38
N GLN A 6 17.85 11.08 6.12
CA GLN A 6 18.62 11.61 4.99
C GLN A 6 17.76 12.60 4.21
N ARG A 7 18.35 13.72 3.79
CA ARG A 7 17.70 14.63 2.85
C ARG A 7 17.61 13.96 1.48
N VAL A 8 16.41 13.95 0.92
CA VAL A 8 16.12 13.36 -0.39
C VAL A 8 15.24 14.31 -1.19
N ARG A 9 15.43 14.35 -2.52
CA ARG A 9 14.58 15.13 -3.43
C ARG A 9 13.34 14.31 -3.79
N LYS A 10 12.18 14.97 -3.90
CA LYS A 10 10.98 14.38 -4.49
C LYS A 10 11.23 14.20 -5.99
N GLN A 11 11.02 13.00 -6.51
CA GLN A 11 11.24 12.67 -7.92
C GLN A 11 9.93 12.47 -8.67
N TYR A 12 8.85 12.16 -7.96
CA TYR A 12 7.52 11.95 -8.53
C TYR A 12 6.54 12.97 -7.95
N LEU A 13 5.89 13.72 -8.84
CA LEU A 13 4.98 14.84 -8.51
C LEU A 13 3.62 14.74 -9.23
N ASP A 14 3.39 13.70 -10.02
CA ASP A 14 2.14 13.52 -10.74
C ASP A 14 1.08 12.87 -9.85
N GLY A 15 0.05 13.62 -9.46
CA GLY A 15 -1.01 13.18 -8.54
C GLY A 15 -0.58 12.97 -7.07
N THR A 16 0.69 12.67 -6.78
CA THR A 16 1.25 12.59 -5.41
C THR A 16 2.68 13.08 -5.35
N HIS A 17 3.16 13.38 -4.14
CA HIS A 17 4.54 13.80 -3.90
C HIS A 17 5.36 12.67 -3.28
N ARG A 18 6.23 12.02 -4.07
CA ARG A 18 7.04 10.88 -3.64
C ARG A 18 8.50 11.01 -4.08
N VAL A 19 9.38 10.29 -3.38
CA VAL A 19 10.83 10.23 -3.68
C VAL A 19 11.18 9.18 -4.72
N LYS A 20 10.26 8.23 -4.96
CA LYS A 20 10.31 7.17 -5.96
C LYS A 20 8.98 7.18 -6.73
N SER A 21 8.98 6.67 -7.96
CA SER A 21 7.75 6.48 -8.72
C SER A 21 6.84 5.39 -8.10
N PRO A 22 5.56 5.32 -8.48
CA PRO A 22 4.70 4.19 -8.15
C PRO A 22 5.30 2.85 -8.58
N ASP A 23 5.88 2.72 -9.78
CA ASP A 23 6.50 1.47 -10.25
C ASP A 23 7.69 1.04 -9.40
N GLU A 24 8.60 1.96 -9.08
CA GLU A 24 9.74 1.69 -8.21
C GLU A 24 9.29 1.28 -6.80
N THR A 25 8.21 1.92 -6.32
CA THR A 25 7.59 1.57 -5.05
C THR A 25 6.96 0.18 -5.13
N LEU A 26 6.23 -0.13 -6.20
CA LEU A 26 5.60 -1.43 -6.43
C LEU A 26 6.62 -2.56 -6.38
N VAL A 27 7.76 -2.41 -7.06
CA VAL A 27 8.87 -3.38 -7.00
C VAL A 27 9.37 -3.55 -5.56
N SER A 28 9.50 -2.45 -4.82
CA SER A 28 10.02 -2.47 -3.45
C SER A 28 9.05 -3.12 -2.45
N VAL A 29 7.74 -2.94 -2.63
CA VAL A 29 6.72 -3.36 -1.65
C VAL A 29 6.11 -4.72 -1.98
N SER A 30 6.19 -5.19 -3.24
CA SER A 30 5.63 -6.48 -3.64
C SER A 30 6.13 -7.65 -2.79
N PRO A 31 7.44 -7.78 -2.48
CA PRO A 31 7.94 -8.86 -1.63
C PRO A 31 7.41 -8.83 -0.19
N LEU A 32 6.91 -7.68 0.27
CA LEU A 32 6.38 -7.54 1.64
C LEU A 32 4.97 -8.11 1.78
N MET A 33 4.21 -8.28 0.69
CA MET A 33 2.80 -8.65 0.77
C MET A 33 2.60 -9.99 1.49
N GLU A 34 3.36 -11.01 1.09
CA GLU A 34 3.32 -12.32 1.73
C GLU A 34 3.80 -12.22 3.19
N MET A 35 4.90 -11.49 3.44
CA MET A 35 5.48 -11.32 4.78
C MET A 35 4.48 -10.71 5.77
N ILE A 36 3.72 -9.72 5.34
CA ILE A 36 2.71 -9.09 6.19
C ILE A 36 1.41 -9.91 6.22
N GLY A 37 1.24 -10.92 5.38
CA GLY A 37 0.05 -11.79 5.33
C GLY A 37 -1.08 -11.28 4.43
N VAL A 38 -0.77 -10.43 3.45
CA VAL A 38 -1.68 -10.11 2.34
C VAL A 38 -1.69 -11.29 1.36
N GLU A 39 -2.87 -11.84 1.11
CA GLU A 39 -3.06 -13.00 0.22
C GLU A 39 -3.53 -12.59 -1.19
N GLU A 40 -4.22 -11.45 -1.31
CA GLU A 40 -4.73 -10.96 -2.59
C GLU A 40 -4.63 -9.43 -2.66
N VAL A 41 -4.27 -8.91 -3.84
CA VAL A 41 -4.41 -7.49 -4.18
C VAL A 41 -5.18 -7.39 -5.49
N LYS A 42 -6.44 -6.96 -5.41
CA LYS A 42 -7.40 -7.04 -6.50
C LYS A 42 -7.78 -5.66 -7.02
N ASP A 43 -7.86 -5.53 -8.34
CA ASP A 43 -8.48 -4.39 -8.99
C ASP A 43 -9.99 -4.47 -8.80
N ILE A 44 -10.57 -3.46 -8.15
CA ILE A 44 -12.01 -3.35 -7.90
C ILE A 44 -12.63 -2.19 -8.68
N THR A 45 -11.87 -1.51 -9.54
CA THR A 45 -12.36 -0.45 -10.43
C THR A 45 -13.61 -0.85 -11.21
N PRO A 46 -13.73 -2.07 -11.76
CA PRO A 46 -14.94 -2.49 -12.49
C PRO A 46 -16.19 -2.63 -11.63
N SER A 47 -16.08 -2.55 -10.30
CA SER A 47 -17.22 -2.63 -9.38
C SER A 47 -17.98 -1.31 -9.27
N ASP A 48 -17.46 -0.22 -9.86
CA ASP A 48 -18.09 1.09 -9.91
C ASP A 48 -18.15 1.62 -11.36
N ARG A 49 -19.07 2.55 -11.62
CA ARG A 49 -19.31 3.19 -12.92
C ARG A 49 -18.40 4.39 -13.21
N ILE A 50 -17.72 4.96 -12.20
CA ILE A 50 -16.91 6.17 -12.38
C ILE A 50 -15.59 5.87 -13.10
N GLY A 51 -15.06 4.65 -12.94
CA GLY A 51 -13.82 4.23 -13.58
C GLY A 51 -12.55 4.81 -12.95
N ILE A 52 -12.62 5.36 -11.73
CA ILE A 52 -11.43 5.79 -10.98
C ILE A 52 -10.66 4.55 -10.48
N PRO A 53 -9.36 4.42 -10.77
CA PRO A 53 -8.56 3.28 -10.33
C PRO A 53 -8.64 3.04 -8.81
N CYS A 54 -9.12 1.86 -8.44
CA CYS A 54 -9.32 1.45 -7.04
C CYS A 54 -8.95 -0.02 -6.85
N PHE A 55 -8.18 -0.31 -5.81
CA PHE A 55 -7.69 -1.65 -5.47
C PHE A 55 -8.02 -2.01 -4.02
N SER A 56 -8.15 -3.30 -3.73
CA SER A 56 -8.31 -3.83 -2.38
C SER A 56 -7.23 -4.86 -2.09
N ALA A 57 -6.51 -4.70 -0.98
CA ALA A 57 -5.57 -5.70 -0.46
C ALA A 57 -6.22 -6.48 0.69
N PHE A 58 -6.30 -7.80 0.56
CA PHE A 58 -6.91 -8.69 1.53
C PHE A 58 -5.85 -9.35 2.43
N ARG A 59 -5.98 -9.10 3.73
CA ARG A 59 -5.12 -9.57 4.81
C ARG A 59 -5.97 -10.31 5.86
N PRO A 60 -6.28 -11.60 5.67
CA PRO A 60 -7.23 -12.32 6.50
C PRO A 60 -6.80 -12.47 7.96
N ARG A 61 -5.48 -12.52 8.21
CA ARG A 61 -4.89 -12.76 9.53
C ARG A 61 -4.43 -11.46 10.21
N ALA A 62 -5.16 -10.36 10.00
CA ALA A 62 -4.92 -9.14 10.74
C ALA A 62 -5.08 -9.36 12.26
N ALA A 63 -4.27 -8.67 13.06
CA ALA A 63 -4.30 -8.76 14.52
C ALA A 63 -5.68 -8.40 15.06
N ARG A 64 -5.95 -8.80 16.31
CA ARG A 64 -7.25 -8.57 16.94
C ARG A 64 -7.65 -7.09 16.89
N GLY A 65 -8.82 -6.81 16.31
CA GLY A 65 -9.32 -5.45 16.10
C GLY A 65 -8.83 -4.78 14.80
N GLY A 66 -7.96 -5.43 14.04
CA GLY A 66 -7.48 -4.98 12.74
C GLY A 66 -8.49 -5.22 11.61
N VAL A 67 -8.42 -4.36 10.59
CA VAL A 67 -9.24 -4.47 9.38
C VAL A 67 -8.57 -5.46 8.41
N ARG A 68 -9.36 -6.33 7.78
CA ARG A 68 -8.86 -7.35 6.83
C ARG A 68 -8.73 -6.88 5.39
N TYR A 69 -9.39 -5.79 5.02
CA TYR A 69 -9.35 -5.23 3.66
C TYR A 69 -8.82 -3.81 3.71
N HIS A 70 -7.85 -3.51 2.84
CA HIS A 70 -7.20 -2.21 2.75
C HIS A 70 -7.40 -1.61 1.37
N ALA A 71 -7.92 -0.38 1.30
CA ALA A 71 -8.38 0.22 0.05
C ALA A 71 -7.36 1.21 -0.52
N GLY A 72 -6.95 0.97 -1.76
CA GLY A 72 -6.03 1.81 -2.52
C GLY A 72 -6.71 2.55 -3.65
N LYS A 73 -6.23 3.76 -3.93
CA LYS A 73 -6.77 4.67 -4.94
C LYS A 73 -5.64 5.43 -5.58
N GLY A 74 -5.80 5.81 -6.84
CA GLY A 74 -4.75 6.49 -7.59
C GLY A 74 -5.26 7.07 -8.89
N LYS A 75 -4.46 7.96 -9.46
CA LYS A 75 -4.67 8.53 -10.79
C LYS A 75 -4.59 7.45 -11.87
N ASP A 76 -3.75 6.44 -11.66
CA ASP A 76 -3.55 5.28 -12.53
C ASP A 76 -3.58 3.96 -11.73
N PRO A 77 -3.70 2.80 -12.41
CA PRO A 77 -3.77 1.49 -11.75
C PRO A 77 -2.56 1.15 -10.87
N VAL A 78 -1.34 1.53 -11.26
CA VAL A 78 -0.13 1.22 -10.50
C VAL A 78 -0.13 2.01 -9.19
N GLN A 79 -0.45 3.30 -9.26
CA GLN A 79 -0.57 4.15 -8.08
C GLN A 79 -1.66 3.66 -7.13
N ALA A 80 -2.83 3.25 -7.66
CA ALA A 80 -3.92 2.71 -6.86
C ALA A 80 -3.54 1.40 -6.16
N LYS A 81 -2.88 0.49 -6.89
CA LYS A 81 -2.39 -0.78 -6.35
C LYS A 81 -1.36 -0.55 -5.24
N VAL A 82 -0.37 0.31 -5.47
CA VAL A 82 0.63 0.68 -4.46
C VAL A 82 -0.03 1.30 -3.23
N SER A 83 -1.07 2.13 -3.42
CA SER A 83 -1.81 2.70 -2.30
C SER A 83 -2.46 1.61 -1.43
N ALA A 84 -3.04 0.56 -2.00
CA ALA A 84 -3.66 -0.53 -1.24
C ALA A 84 -2.60 -1.32 -0.46
N MET A 85 -1.49 -1.63 -1.13
CA MET A 85 -0.37 -2.37 -0.54
C MET A 85 0.28 -1.60 0.61
N MET A 86 0.52 -0.30 0.44
CA MET A 86 1.13 0.53 1.48
C MET A 86 0.20 0.77 2.67
N GLU A 87 -1.12 0.85 2.46
CA GLU A 87 -2.08 0.88 3.57
C GLU A 87 -2.03 -0.42 4.38
N ALA A 88 -1.93 -1.58 3.72
CA ALA A 88 -1.74 -2.86 4.41
C ALA A 88 -0.42 -2.89 5.23
N VAL A 89 0.68 -2.38 4.68
CA VAL A 89 1.97 -2.24 5.40
C VAL A 89 1.84 -1.32 6.61
N GLU A 90 1.18 -0.17 6.47
CA GLU A 90 0.94 0.76 7.56
C GLU A 90 0.17 0.08 8.70
N ARG A 91 -0.95 -0.58 8.36
CA ARG A 91 -1.81 -1.24 9.35
C ARG A 91 -1.11 -2.40 10.04
N TYR A 92 -0.37 -3.23 9.31
CA TYR A 92 0.48 -4.28 9.88
C TYR A 92 1.53 -3.72 10.84
N SER A 93 2.15 -2.60 10.46
CA SER A 93 3.21 -1.98 11.27
C SER A 93 2.67 -1.36 12.55
N ALA A 94 1.40 -0.94 12.56
CA ALA A 94 0.71 -0.36 13.70
C ALA A 94 0.07 -1.39 14.65
N GLU A 95 0.15 -2.69 14.34
CA GLU A 95 -0.37 -3.73 15.22
C GLU A 95 0.41 -3.77 16.53
N TYR A 96 -0.31 -3.88 17.65
CA TYR A 96 0.33 -4.11 18.93
C TYR A 96 1.04 -5.46 18.92
N ARG A 97 2.35 -5.43 19.18
CA ARG A 97 3.19 -6.61 19.37
C ARG A 97 3.67 -6.60 20.82
N MET A 98 3.60 -7.77 21.47
CA MET A 98 3.98 -7.97 22.87
C MET A 98 5.49 -8.20 23.03
N ASP A 99 6.29 -7.93 21.99
CA ASP A 99 7.74 -8.16 21.95
C ASP A 99 8.54 -7.04 22.63
#